data_AF-A0A8C6NHW7-F1
#
_entry.id   AF-A0A8C6NHW7-F1
#
_cell.length_a   1.000
_cell.length_b   1.000
_cell.length_c   1.000
_cell.angle_alpha   90.00
_cell.angle_beta   90.00
_cell.angle_gamma   90.00
#
_symmetry.space_group_name_H-M   'P 1'
#
loop_
_entity.id
_entity.type
_entity.pdbx_description
1 polymer ?
#
loop_
_entity_poly.entity_id
_entity_poly.type
_entity_poly.pdbx_seq_one_letter_code
_entity_poly.pdbx_strand_id
1 'polypeptide(L)'
;MEGNFCNIQVLLRAAEFLERREREAEHGYASALPFSPSDSDKRSKQKSRRICAGGNRSVHNELEKNRRAQLRHYLEQLKKQVPVSSDSSRNTTLNLLRQAQLHIKKLQEQDERAEKLKGHLRWQQRELRVRLEQLQRGTERMRNNSQGSTMSSERSDSDRGGSQLNLATWWKVLSHAIYLLL
;
A
#
# COMPACT_ATOMS: atom_id res chain seq x y z
N MET A 1 36.31 -2.56 -13.02
CA MET A 1 35.14 -1.78 -13.46
C MET A 1 35.33 -1.43 -14.93
N GLU A 2 34.98 -2.33 -15.84
CA GLU A 2 35.16 -2.12 -17.28
C GLU A 2 33.88 -2.58 -17.99
N GLY A 3 33.00 -1.63 -18.31
CA GLY A 3 31.71 -1.93 -18.94
C GLY A 3 31.06 -0.78 -19.69
N ASN A 4 31.76 0.35 -19.86
CA ASN A 4 31.18 1.57 -20.43
C ASN A 4 31.86 2.04 -21.73
N PHE A 5 33.04 1.51 -22.09
CA PHE A 5 33.78 1.95 -23.28
C PHE A 5 33.10 1.58 -24.60
N CYS A 6 32.48 0.39 -24.68
CA CYS A 6 31.78 -0.04 -25.89
C CYS A 6 30.50 0.78 -26.14
N ASN A 7 29.83 1.22 -25.08
CA ASN A 7 28.56 1.95 -25.20
C ASN A 7 28.79 3.39 -25.66
N ILE A 8 29.86 4.04 -25.17
CA ILE A 8 30.25 5.38 -25.61
C ILE A 8 30.64 5.38 -27.09
N GLN A 9 31.38 4.36 -27.55
CA GLN A 9 31.73 4.25 -28.99
C GLN A 9 30.51 4.05 -29.88
N VAL A 10 29.54 3.24 -29.44
CA VAL A 10 28.28 3.04 -30.18
C VAL A 10 27.46 4.33 -30.22
N LEU A 11 27.38 5.06 -29.11
CA LEU A 11 26.69 6.33 -29.03
C LEU A 11 27.36 7.42 -29.89
N LEU A 12 28.69 7.49 -29.90
CA LEU A 12 29.44 8.40 -30.77
C LEU A 12 29.21 8.07 -32.25
N ARG A 13 29.24 6.79 -32.62
CA ARG A 13 28.96 6.35 -34.00
C ARG A 13 27.51 6.62 -34.41
N ALA A 14 26.57 6.52 -33.48
CA ALA A 14 25.18 6.89 -33.70
C ALA A 14 24.99 8.41 -33.82
N ALA A 15 25.71 9.19 -33.02
CA ALA A 15 25.70 10.65 -33.06
C ALA A 15 26.28 11.16 -34.40
N GLU A 16 27.43 10.64 -34.84
CA GLU A 16 27.99 10.95 -36.16
C GLU A 16 27.02 10.60 -37.30
N PHE A 17 26.27 9.50 -37.17
CA PHE A 17 25.27 9.10 -38.15
C PHE A 17 24.06 10.04 -38.18
N LEU A 18 23.59 10.50 -37.02
CA LEU A 18 22.52 11.51 -36.93
C LEU A 18 22.98 12.85 -37.49
N GLU A 19 24.19 13.27 -37.17
CA GLU A 19 24.77 14.54 -37.63
C GLU A 19 25.01 14.54 -39.15
N ARG A 20 25.43 13.41 -39.74
CA ARG A 20 25.50 13.23 -41.21
C ARG A 20 24.12 13.34 -41.84
N ARG A 21 23.12 12.68 -41.24
CA ARG A 21 21.74 12.68 -41.75
C ARG A 21 21.05 14.04 -41.60
N GLU A 22 21.41 14.82 -40.58
CA GLU A 22 20.90 16.17 -40.34
C GLU A 22 21.52 17.17 -41.31
N ARG A 23 22.83 17.06 -41.60
CA ARG A 23 23.52 17.87 -42.63
C ARG A 23 23.03 17.58 -44.05
N GLU A 24 22.70 16.31 -44.36
CA GLU A 24 22.10 15.91 -45.64
C GLU A 24 20.62 16.32 -45.77
N ALA A 25 19.90 16.46 -44.65
CA ALA A 25 18.51 16.94 -44.65
C ALA A 25 18.39 18.44 -44.98
N GLU A 26 19.46 19.22 -44.79
CA GLU A 26 19.52 20.65 -45.11
C GLU A 26 20.27 20.96 -46.42
N HIS A 27 21.18 20.08 -46.89
CA HIS A 27 21.97 20.31 -48.10
C HIS A 27 21.66 19.39 -49.29
N GLY A 28 20.40 18.99 -49.46
CA GLY A 28 19.92 18.28 -50.65
C GLY A 28 19.79 19.10 -51.94
N TYR A 29 20.33 20.33 -52.00
CA TYR A 29 20.13 21.26 -53.12
C TYR A 29 21.40 21.97 -53.65
N ALA A 30 22.61 21.48 -53.36
CA ALA A 30 23.83 22.12 -53.87
C ALA A 30 24.88 21.11 -54.37
N SER A 31 24.57 20.43 -55.48
CA SER A 31 25.56 20.15 -56.53
C SER A 31 24.81 20.13 -57.86
N ALA A 32 24.99 21.18 -58.65
CA ALA A 32 24.32 21.37 -59.92
C ALA A 32 24.78 20.30 -60.94
N LEU A 33 23.83 19.62 -61.60
CA LEU A 33 23.72 19.44 -63.06
C LEU A 33 22.37 18.78 -63.43
N PRO A 34 21.86 18.95 -64.67
CA PRO A 34 20.45 19.30 -64.88
C PRO A 34 19.52 18.13 -65.26
N PHE A 35 18.29 18.26 -64.77
CA PHE A 35 17.00 17.99 -65.43
C PHE A 35 16.73 16.62 -66.07
N SER A 36 15.83 15.86 -65.43
CA SER A 36 14.80 15.06 -66.12
C SER A 36 13.51 15.08 -65.29
N PRO A 37 12.32 15.40 -65.85
CA PRO A 37 11.08 15.42 -65.11
C PRO A 37 10.48 14.01 -65.13
N SER A 38 10.42 13.35 -63.97
CA SER A 38 9.58 12.16 -63.83
C SER A 38 8.92 12.14 -62.46
N ASP A 39 7.61 12.30 -62.53
CA ASP A 39 6.57 11.76 -61.67
C ASP A 39 6.72 11.77 -60.13
N SER A 40 6.04 12.76 -59.55
CA SER A 40 4.89 12.52 -58.66
C SER A 40 5.06 11.63 -57.41
N ASP A 41 6.21 11.63 -56.73
CA ASP A 41 6.34 11.02 -55.39
C ASP A 41 6.18 12.01 -54.21
N LYS A 42 4.99 12.62 -54.08
CA LYS A 42 4.61 13.41 -52.87
C LYS A 42 3.63 12.69 -51.94
N ARG A 43 3.42 11.37 -52.06
CA ARG A 43 2.41 10.65 -51.26
C ARG A 43 2.95 9.87 -50.04
N SER A 44 4.26 9.81 -49.81
CA SER A 44 4.83 8.98 -48.73
C SER A 44 4.88 9.66 -47.33
N LYS A 45 4.99 11.00 -47.26
CA LYS A 45 5.19 11.71 -45.97
C LYS A 45 3.95 11.75 -45.05
N GLN A 46 2.74 11.46 -45.54
CA GLN A 46 1.53 11.45 -44.70
C GLN A 46 1.25 10.08 -44.03
N LYS A 47 1.87 8.99 -44.51
CA LYS A 47 1.62 7.64 -43.99
C LYS A 47 2.41 7.34 -42.70
N SER A 48 3.58 7.98 -42.53
CA SER A 48 4.42 7.81 -41.32
C SER A 48 3.76 8.35 -40.03
N ARG A 49 2.98 9.44 -40.12
CA ARG A 49 2.24 9.99 -38.97
C ARG A 49 1.13 9.08 -38.44
N ARG A 50 0.67 8.09 -39.21
CA ARG A 50 -0.38 7.13 -38.76
C ARG A 50 0.19 5.89 -38.07
N ILE A 51 1.47 5.57 -38.26
CA ILE A 51 2.09 4.37 -37.68
C ILE A 51 2.49 4.60 -36.21
N CYS A 52 2.83 5.83 -35.81
CA CYS A 52 3.12 6.16 -34.40
C CYS A 52 1.88 6.13 -33.48
N ALA A 53 0.66 6.21 -34.02
CA ALA A 53 -0.56 6.14 -33.21
C ALA A 53 -0.94 4.69 -32.80
N GLY A 54 -0.37 3.68 -33.46
CA GLY A 54 -0.63 2.26 -33.17
C GLY A 54 0.11 1.75 -31.94
N GLY A 55 1.38 2.16 -31.77
CA GLY A 55 2.19 1.82 -30.59
C GLY A 55 1.55 2.33 -29.30
N ASN A 56 1.10 3.58 -29.28
CA ASN A 56 0.48 4.20 -28.11
C ASN A 56 -0.84 3.52 -27.70
N ARG A 57 -1.63 3.03 -28.67
CA ARG A 57 -2.88 2.29 -28.38
C ARG A 57 -2.60 0.90 -27.80
N SER A 58 -1.55 0.22 -28.28
CA SER A 58 -1.15 -1.07 -27.74
C SER A 58 -0.59 -0.95 -26.31
N VAL A 59 0.25 0.06 -26.05
CA VAL A 59 0.77 0.37 -24.71
C VAL A 59 -0.37 0.72 -23.76
N HIS A 60 -1.31 1.57 -24.19
CA HIS A 60 -2.51 1.90 -23.40
C HIS A 60 -3.33 0.65 -23.03
N ASN A 61 -3.53 -0.27 -23.97
CA ASN A 61 -4.27 -1.51 -23.71
C ASN A 61 -3.54 -2.43 -22.72
N GLU A 62 -2.23 -2.55 -22.81
CA GLU A 62 -1.45 -3.34 -21.84
C GLU A 62 -1.48 -2.70 -20.44
N LEU A 63 -1.38 -1.36 -20.35
CA LEU A 63 -1.54 -0.66 -19.08
C LEU A 63 -2.93 -0.87 -18.47
N GLU A 64 -4.00 -0.79 -19.27
CA GLU A 64 -5.36 -1.01 -18.78
C GLU A 64 -5.61 -2.48 -18.38
N LYS A 65 -5.01 -3.45 -19.09
CA LYS A 65 -5.03 -4.86 -18.69
C LYS A 65 -4.35 -5.05 -17.34
N ASN A 66 -3.17 -4.47 -17.15
CA ASN A 66 -2.43 -4.53 -15.89
C ASN A 66 -3.24 -3.89 -14.76
N ARG A 67 -3.80 -2.69 -14.98
CA ARG A 67 -4.68 -2.00 -14.03
C ARG A 67 -5.89 -2.85 -13.63
N ARG A 68 -6.53 -3.52 -14.60
CA ARG A 68 -7.66 -4.43 -14.33
C ARG A 68 -7.24 -5.68 -13.56
N ALA A 69 -6.06 -6.23 -13.82
CA ALA A 69 -5.53 -7.36 -13.06
C ALA A 69 -5.28 -6.97 -11.59
N GLN A 70 -4.66 -5.82 -11.35
CA GLN A 70 -4.46 -5.28 -9.99
C GLN A 70 -5.80 -5.05 -9.27
N LEU A 71 -6.78 -4.46 -9.94
CA LEU A 71 -8.10 -4.25 -9.35
C LEU A 71 -8.75 -5.56 -8.91
N ARG A 72 -8.68 -6.61 -9.76
CA ARG A 72 -9.20 -7.94 -9.39
C ARG A 72 -8.48 -8.49 -8.17
N HIS A 73 -7.16 -8.37 -8.12
CA HIS A 73 -6.37 -8.79 -6.97
C HIS A 73 -6.83 -8.10 -5.68
N TYR A 74 -7.00 -6.77 -5.69
CA TYR A 74 -7.48 -6.05 -4.51
C TYR A 74 -8.90 -6.47 -4.08
N LEU A 75 -9.80 -6.70 -5.03
CA LEU A 75 -11.15 -7.16 -4.73
C LEU A 75 -11.16 -8.58 -4.14
N GLU A 76 -10.28 -9.48 -4.60
CA GLU A 76 -10.12 -10.82 -4.03
C GLU A 76 -9.59 -10.75 -2.59
N GLN A 77 -8.61 -9.89 -2.31
CA GLN A 77 -8.12 -9.68 -0.95
C GLN A 77 -9.22 -9.12 -0.04
N LEU A 78 -10.01 -8.16 -0.53
CA LEU A 78 -11.11 -7.58 0.22
C LEU A 78 -12.17 -8.65 0.58
N LYS A 79 -12.49 -9.56 -0.35
CA LYS A 79 -13.41 -10.68 -0.10
C LYS A 79 -12.96 -11.61 1.02
N LYS A 80 -11.65 -11.77 1.25
CA LYS A 80 -11.13 -12.60 2.35
C LYS A 80 -11.28 -11.95 3.71
N GLN A 81 -11.28 -10.62 3.77
CA GLN A 81 -11.33 -9.85 5.02
C GLN A 81 -12.75 -9.49 5.43
N VAL A 82 -13.67 -9.34 4.47
CA VAL A 82 -15.07 -9.07 4.75
C VAL A 82 -15.78 -10.40 5.01
N PRO A 83 -16.52 -10.55 6.12
CA PRO A 83 -17.39 -11.70 6.33
C PRO A 83 -18.56 -11.60 5.35
N VAL A 84 -18.34 -12.08 4.12
CA VAL A 84 -19.37 -12.18 3.08
C VAL A 84 -20.11 -13.48 3.31
N SER A 85 -21.39 -13.42 3.69
CA SER A 85 -22.26 -14.60 3.68
C SER A 85 -22.23 -15.20 2.27
N SER A 86 -21.90 -16.49 2.18
CA SER A 86 -21.79 -17.26 0.93
C SER A 86 -23.04 -17.22 0.04
N ASP A 87 -24.15 -16.72 0.56
CA ASP A 87 -25.47 -16.70 -0.07
C ASP A 87 -25.73 -15.44 -0.93
N SER A 88 -24.74 -14.56 -1.12
CA SER A 88 -24.89 -13.41 -2.00
C SER A 88 -24.78 -13.82 -3.47
N SER A 89 -25.89 -14.33 -4.03
CA SER A 89 -26.06 -14.63 -5.46
C SER A 89 -25.79 -13.41 -6.39
N ARG A 90 -25.64 -12.20 -5.83
CA ARG A 90 -25.15 -10.98 -6.48
C ARG A 90 -23.78 -10.56 -5.92
N ASN A 91 -22.74 -11.27 -6.35
CA ASN A 91 -21.34 -10.87 -6.11
C ASN A 91 -20.95 -9.68 -7.01
N THR A 92 -21.54 -8.52 -6.75
CA THR A 92 -21.19 -7.26 -7.43
C THR A 92 -20.15 -6.50 -6.63
N THR A 93 -19.26 -5.78 -7.32
CA THR A 93 -18.23 -4.93 -6.68
C THR A 93 -18.85 -3.94 -5.69
N LEU A 94 -20.00 -3.36 -6.02
CA LEU A 94 -20.70 -2.41 -5.16
C LEU A 94 -21.17 -3.03 -3.84
N ASN A 95 -21.74 -4.24 -3.89
CA ASN A 95 -22.17 -4.95 -2.69
C ASN A 95 -20.99 -5.26 -1.78
N LEU A 96 -19.86 -5.70 -2.35
CA LEU A 96 -18.65 -5.97 -1.59
C LEU A 96 -18.14 -4.71 -0.87
N LEU A 97 -18.09 -3.57 -1.57
CA LEU A 97 -17.66 -2.30 -0.98
C LEU A 97 -18.60 -1.84 0.14
N ARG A 98 -19.92 -1.98 -0.04
CA ARG A 98 -20.91 -1.65 1.00
C ARG A 98 -20.75 -2.56 2.23
N GLN A 99 -20.56 -3.86 2.03
CA GLN A 99 -20.33 -4.80 3.14
C GLN A 99 -19.01 -4.53 3.86
N ALA A 100 -17.95 -4.17 3.13
CA ALA A 100 -16.69 -3.75 3.72
C ALA A 100 -16.87 -2.53 4.63
N GLN A 101 -17.58 -1.51 4.14
CA GLN A 101 -17.88 -0.31 4.91
C GLN A 101 -18.66 -0.62 6.20
N LEU A 102 -19.68 -1.49 6.10
CA LEU A 102 -20.45 -1.93 7.26
C LEU A 102 -19.60 -2.72 8.25
N HIS A 103 -18.73 -3.61 7.75
CA HIS A 103 -17.83 -4.41 8.58
C HIS A 103 -16.85 -3.53 9.36
N ILE A 104 -16.24 -2.54 8.72
CA ILE A 104 -15.38 -1.56 9.39
C ILE A 104 -16.15 -0.85 10.52
N LYS A 105 -17.37 -0.40 10.24
CA LYS A 105 -18.22 0.27 11.23
C LYS A 105 -18.53 -0.62 12.43
N LYS A 106 -18.81 -1.91 12.18
CA LYS A 106 -19.08 -2.91 13.22
C LYS A 106 -17.84 -3.15 14.08
N LEU A 107 -16.66 -3.30 13.46
CA LEU A 107 -15.40 -3.47 14.18
C LEU A 107 -15.10 -2.28 15.08
N GLN A 108 -15.28 -1.05 14.58
CA GLN A 108 -15.08 0.16 15.38
C GLN A 108 -15.99 0.20 16.61
N GLU A 109 -17.26 -0.17 16.46
CA GLU A 109 -18.21 -0.22 17.58
C GLU A 109 -17.86 -1.33 18.58
N GLN A 110 -17.35 -2.48 18.11
CA GLN A 110 -16.87 -3.55 18.98
C GLN A 110 -15.63 -3.12 19.76
N ASP A 111 -14.68 -2.45 19.12
CA ASP A 111 -13.48 -1.91 19.77
C ASP A 111 -13.85 -0.89 20.86
N GLU A 112 -14.80 0.01 20.57
CA GLU A 112 -15.29 0.98 21.56
C GLU A 112 -15.95 0.29 22.77
N ARG A 113 -16.79 -0.73 22.53
CA ARG A 113 -17.40 -1.52 23.60
C ARG A 113 -16.35 -2.26 24.44
N ALA A 114 -15.37 -2.87 23.77
CA ALA A 114 -14.29 -3.62 24.43
C ALA A 114 -13.43 -2.70 25.31
N GLU A 115 -13.09 -1.50 24.83
CA GLU A 115 -12.33 -0.53 25.62
C GLU A 115 -13.13 0.00 26.82
N LYS A 116 -14.44 0.26 26.66
CA LYS A 116 -15.32 0.60 27.81
C LYS A 116 -15.34 -0.51 28.86
N LEU A 117 -15.51 -1.77 28.44
CA LEU A 117 -15.53 -2.92 29.35
C LEU A 117 -14.19 -3.10 30.06
N LYS A 118 -13.08 -3.01 29.32
CA LYS A 118 -11.73 -3.07 29.87
C LYS A 118 -11.45 -1.94 30.85
N GLY A 119 -11.92 -0.72 30.55
CA GLY A 119 -11.87 0.41 31.47
C GLY A 119 -12.65 0.14 32.76
N HIS A 120 -13.86 -0.39 32.65
CA HIS A 120 -14.67 -0.78 33.81
C HIS A 120 -13.97 -1.85 34.66
N LEU A 121 -13.46 -2.91 34.04
CA LEU A 121 -12.74 -3.98 34.75
C LEU A 121 -11.46 -3.47 35.43
N ARG A 122 -10.71 -2.56 34.79
CA ARG A 122 -9.54 -1.91 35.39
C ARG A 122 -9.91 -1.08 36.62
N TRP A 123 -11.05 -0.37 36.56
CA TRP A 123 -11.57 0.37 37.71
C TRP A 123 -11.94 -0.58 38.85
N GLN A 124 -12.71 -1.64 38.57
CA GLN A 124 -13.07 -2.67 39.55
C GLN A 124 -11.83 -3.32 40.19
N GLN A 125 -10.81 -3.64 39.37
CA GLN A 125 -9.57 -4.23 39.86
C GLN A 125 -8.84 -3.27 40.81
N ARG A 126 -8.83 -1.96 40.53
CA ARG A 126 -8.23 -0.96 41.40
C ARG A 126 -8.99 -0.82 42.71
N GLU A 127 -10.32 -0.75 42.65
CA GLU A 127 -11.21 -0.68 43.82
C GLU A 127 -10.95 -1.86 44.77
N LEU A 128 -10.94 -3.09 44.23
CA LEU A 128 -10.69 -4.30 45.00
C LEU A 128 -9.27 -4.33 45.59
N ARG A 129 -8.25 -3.86 44.85
CA ARG A 129 -6.87 -3.75 45.37
C ARG A 129 -6.80 -2.80 46.56
N VAL A 130 -7.42 -1.62 46.47
CA VAL A 130 -7.46 -0.66 47.58
C VAL A 130 -8.17 -1.25 48.79
N ARG A 131 -9.29 -1.97 48.59
CA ARG A 131 -10.02 -2.62 49.67
C ARG A 131 -9.20 -3.73 50.34
N LEU A 132 -8.45 -4.51 49.57
CA LEU A 132 -7.52 -5.52 50.09
C LEU A 132 -6.41 -4.87 50.92
N GLU A 133 -5.79 -3.79 50.45
CA GLU A 133 -4.76 -3.06 51.19
C GLU A 133 -5.29 -2.49 52.51
N GLN A 134 -6.53 -1.98 52.53
CA GLN A 134 -7.18 -1.50 53.75
C GLN A 134 -7.42 -2.62 54.77
N LEU A 135 -7.91 -3.78 54.31
CA LEU A 135 -8.12 -4.95 55.17
C LEU A 135 -6.80 -5.48 55.72
N GLN A 136 -5.78 -5.62 54.86
CA GLN A 136 -4.43 -6.01 55.28
C GLN A 136 -3.86 -5.05 56.33
N ARG A 137 -3.97 -3.74 56.13
CA ARG A 137 -3.52 -2.73 57.10
C ARG A 137 -4.33 -2.72 58.39
N GLY A 138 -5.60 -3.12 58.36
CA GLY A 138 -6.43 -3.35 59.55
C GLY A 138 -6.00 -4.61 60.31
N THR A 139 -5.73 -5.69 59.59
CA THR A 139 -5.20 -6.94 60.15
C THR A 139 -3.79 -6.76 60.71
N GLU A 140 -2.89 -6.02 60.04
CA GLU A 140 -1.54 -5.73 60.53
C GLU A 140 -1.57 -4.85 61.79
N ARG A 141 -2.47 -3.86 61.87
CA ARG A 141 -2.68 -3.08 63.10
C ARG A 141 -3.20 -3.94 64.25
N MET A 142 -4.05 -4.93 63.98
CA MET A 142 -4.55 -5.88 64.98
C MET A 142 -3.48 -6.92 65.37
N ARG A 143 -2.59 -7.30 64.44
CA ARG A 143 -1.50 -8.25 64.62
C ARG A 143 -0.27 -7.64 65.31
N ASN A 144 -0.06 -6.33 65.22
CA ASN A 144 1.03 -5.65 65.93
C ASN A 144 0.86 -5.65 67.47
N ASN A 145 -0.31 -6.06 67.97
CA ASN A 145 -0.53 -6.34 69.39
C ASN A 145 -0.11 -7.76 69.83
N SER A 146 0.40 -8.61 68.91
CA SER A 146 0.98 -9.91 69.24
C SER A 146 1.94 -10.41 68.15
N GLN A 147 3.24 -10.16 68.36
CA GLN A 147 4.42 -10.81 67.77
C GLN A 147 4.41 -11.17 66.27
N GLY A 148 5.16 -10.32 65.53
CA GLY A 148 6.03 -10.58 64.37
C GLY A 148 5.90 -11.85 63.52
N SER A 149 5.68 -11.66 62.21
CA SER A 149 6.56 -12.11 61.11
C SER A 149 5.93 -11.73 59.76
N THR A 150 6.63 -10.91 58.98
CA THR A 150 6.24 -10.47 57.62
C THR A 150 6.98 -11.33 56.60
N MET A 151 6.25 -12.10 55.79
CA MET A 151 6.79 -12.68 54.55
C MET A 151 6.21 -11.91 53.38
N SER A 152 7.01 -10.96 52.89
CA SER A 152 6.76 -10.20 51.66
C SER A 152 6.96 -11.14 50.47
N SER A 153 5.87 -11.53 49.81
CA SER A 153 5.95 -12.30 48.56
C SER A 153 5.84 -11.37 47.37
N GLU A 154 6.81 -11.51 46.48
CA GLU A 154 7.20 -10.59 45.43
C GLU A 154 6.14 -10.50 44.33
N ARG A 155 5.87 -9.26 43.94
CA ARG A 155 5.06 -8.90 42.78
C ARG A 155 5.77 -9.39 41.51
N SER A 156 5.28 -10.48 40.92
CA SER A 156 5.60 -10.83 39.53
C SER A 156 4.52 -10.27 38.60
N ASP A 157 4.76 -9.07 38.09
CA ASP A 157 4.02 -8.49 36.96
C ASP A 157 4.72 -8.94 35.68
N SER A 158 4.45 -10.18 35.26
CA SER A 158 4.99 -10.73 34.02
C SER A 158 3.96 -10.53 32.90
N ASP A 159 3.88 -9.31 32.37
CA ASP A 159 3.22 -9.01 31.10
C ASP A 159 4.08 -9.56 29.95
N ARG A 160 4.01 -10.88 29.75
CA ARG A 160 4.67 -11.54 28.62
C ARG A 160 3.74 -11.41 27.42
N GLY A 161 4.04 -10.40 26.61
CA GLY A 161 3.41 -10.13 25.32
C GLY A 161 3.24 -11.40 24.50
N GLY A 162 2.01 -11.89 24.44
CA GLY A 162 1.59 -12.94 23.53
C GLY A 162 1.30 -12.33 22.17
N SER A 163 2.08 -12.75 21.18
CA SER A 163 1.97 -12.40 19.76
C SER A 163 0.56 -12.64 19.21
N GLN A 164 -0.31 -11.64 19.29
CA GLN A 164 -1.40 -11.46 18.34
C GLN A 164 -0.98 -10.31 17.43
N LEU A 165 -0.97 -10.57 16.12
CA LEU A 165 -0.77 -9.55 15.09
C LEU A 165 -1.80 -8.45 15.33
N ASN A 166 -1.38 -7.39 16.03
CA ASN A 166 -2.26 -6.37 16.54
C ASN A 166 -2.96 -5.68 15.37
N LEU A 167 -4.29 -5.73 15.36
CA LEU A 167 -5.14 -4.93 14.47
C LEU A 167 -4.72 -3.45 14.54
N ALA A 168 -4.27 -2.99 15.72
CA ALA A 168 -3.69 -1.67 15.94
C ALA A 168 -2.45 -1.37 15.08
N THR A 169 -1.60 -2.36 14.79
CA THR A 169 -0.45 -2.19 13.89
C THR A 169 -0.93 -2.03 12.44
N TRP A 170 -1.94 -2.80 12.04
CA TRP A 170 -2.56 -2.69 10.72
C TRP A 170 -3.28 -1.36 10.53
N TRP A 171 -4.03 -0.88 11.53
CA TRP A 171 -4.66 0.44 11.52
C TRP A 171 -3.63 1.57 11.44
N LYS A 172 -2.50 1.46 12.15
CA LYS A 172 -1.40 2.41 12.04
C LYS A 172 -0.81 2.45 10.63
N VAL A 173 -0.57 1.29 10.03
CA VAL A 173 -0.04 1.18 8.66
C VAL A 173 -1.05 1.73 7.64
N LEU A 174 -2.34 1.41 7.78
CA LEU A 174 -3.39 1.90 6.89
C LEU A 174 -3.57 3.42 6.99
N SER A 175 -3.54 3.96 8.21
CA SER A 175 -3.64 5.41 8.46
C SER A 175 -2.43 6.17 7.89
N HIS A 176 -1.22 5.60 7.98
CA HIS A 176 -0.02 6.21 7.42
C HIS A 176 -0.01 6.16 5.89
N ALA A 177 -0.50 5.08 5.30
CA ALA A 177 -0.62 4.94 3.85
C ALA A 177 -1.62 5.93 3.24
N ILE A 178 -2.74 6.21 3.94
CA ILE A 178 -3.73 7.21 3.51
C ILE A 178 -3.14 8.63 3.57
N TYR A 179 -2.34 8.94 4.59
CA TYR A 179 -1.72 10.27 4.75
C TYR A 179 -0.65 10.57 3.70
N LEU A 180 -0.02 9.56 3.11
CA LEU A 180 0.98 9.72 2.04
C LEU A 180 0.39 9.80 0.62
N LEU A 181 -0.91 9.52 0.48
CA LEU A 181 -1.64 9.53 -0.79
C LEU A 181 -2.53 10.77 -0.98
N LEU A 182 -2.57 11.66 0.01
CA LEU A 182 -3.27 12.96 -0.01
C LEU A 182 -2.24 14.10 -0.08
#